data_AF-A0A7X8ZZ58-F1
#
_entry.id   AF-A0A7X8ZZ58-F1
#
_cell.length_a   1.000
_cell.length_b   1.000
_cell.length_c   1.000
_cell.angle_alpha   90.00
_cell.angle_beta   90.00
_cell.angle_gamma   90.00
#
_symmetry.space_group_name_H-M   'P 1'
#
loop_
_entity.id
_entity.type
_entity.pdbx_description
1 polymer ?
#
loop_
_entity_poly.entity_id
_entity_poly.type
_entity_poly.pdbx_seq_one_letter_code
_entity_poly.pdbx_strand_id
1 'polypeptide(L)'
;MRVHERLRATNLCLPFCQDSADHLRDYLKLMPSVVDPYDAAGVVEGCVENWLHWLEPHVLPSAVDLYSQSGDRYEAFFSSKELHLRFSKEYPYLAARLSGAVFAKANNVRRAIDRLSTDWDLLRATYPGLGSLIAVKDAGGDPHDGGQSTLKLAFSSGHSLIYKPRGARFHVALHSLLEQVDDNDASTLIPAIVSHEDHSWVAPTPQSGTNGSPEDYCYVLGRQLALLDCFGYMDGHFENVIATSAGLKIIDSETFLHNKNGPYLASIAETGLISAPEAPSFDTANMSALTSTGRFMSHRFQARALNDGTDDIGVGYSGYTPFASYPHRPTLTDGSVVLLSDYSRAIANGLRDGYSVFPRKVADVLTDARGTLDVSSRTILRATLHYTNTLSWLDQPNSARDEATARTIAVERLRVDTTKRLPGDVEMEEVGRLLAYDIPYFCSPVTTRDLHSITGIVEPSFFVRTSLERSESRCRAITADRDYIEKQTYLVRAALEGSSATNR
;
A
#
# COMPACT_ATOMS: atom_id res chain seq x y z
N MET A 1 -5.86 -27.54 18.28
CA MET A 1 -5.06 -26.37 17.87
C MET A 1 -4.54 -26.59 16.47
N ARG A 2 -4.75 -25.60 15.61
CA ARG A 2 -4.32 -25.56 14.20
C ARG A 2 -2.80 -25.25 14.09
N VAL A 3 -2.14 -25.54 12.97
CA VAL A 3 -0.74 -25.34 12.60
C VAL A 3 -0.43 -23.87 12.69
N HIS A 4 -1.32 -22.98 12.25
CA HIS A 4 -1.11 -21.55 12.45
C HIS A 4 -1.08 -21.19 13.94
N GLU A 5 -1.95 -21.77 14.76
CA GLU A 5 -1.90 -21.62 16.21
C GLU A 5 -0.64 -22.26 16.81
N ARG A 6 -0.09 -23.36 16.25
CA ARG A 6 1.13 -24.03 16.75
C ARG A 6 2.45 -23.44 16.23
N LEU A 7 2.47 -22.90 15.01
CA LEU A 7 3.57 -22.14 14.42
C LEU A 7 3.67 -20.77 15.10
N ARG A 8 2.53 -20.08 15.28
CA ARG A 8 2.46 -18.82 16.04
C ARG A 8 2.67 -19.04 17.53
N ALA A 9 2.13 -20.11 18.10
CA ALA A 9 2.26 -20.42 19.52
C ALA A 9 2.97 -21.75 19.77
N THR A 10 4.29 -21.85 19.55
CA THR A 10 5.22 -21.90 20.70
C THR A 10 6.69 -22.28 20.41
N ASN A 11 7.10 -22.90 19.28
CA ASN A 11 8.52 -23.31 19.16
C ASN A 11 9.30 -22.94 17.88
N LEU A 12 8.67 -22.72 16.72
CA LEU A 12 9.43 -22.32 15.51
C LEU A 12 9.54 -20.79 15.36
N CYS A 13 8.40 -20.09 15.37
CA CYS A 13 8.38 -18.65 15.10
C CYS A 13 8.75 -17.80 16.32
N LEU A 14 8.33 -18.21 17.53
CA LEU A 14 8.53 -17.41 18.75
C LEU A 14 10.01 -17.07 19.02
N PRO A 15 10.99 -17.98 18.84
CA PRO A 15 12.40 -17.63 19.00
C PRO A 15 12.90 -16.52 18.06
N PHE A 16 12.30 -16.34 16.87
CA PHE A 16 12.64 -15.21 15.99
C PHE A 16 12.22 -13.86 16.58
N CYS A 17 11.17 -13.84 17.40
CA CYS A 17 10.59 -12.63 17.97
C CYS A 17 11.15 -12.26 19.36
N GLN A 18 11.68 -13.24 20.10
CA GLN A 18 11.96 -13.11 21.53
C GLN A 18 12.88 -11.92 21.86
N ASP A 19 14.05 -11.85 21.24
CA ASP A 19 15.02 -10.78 21.48
C ASP A 19 14.44 -9.40 21.16
N SER A 20 13.68 -9.30 20.06
CA SER A 20 13.02 -8.06 19.65
C SER A 20 11.91 -7.65 20.61
N ALA A 21 11.16 -8.61 21.16
CA ALA A 21 10.11 -8.39 22.14
C ALA A 21 10.67 -7.94 23.49
N ASP A 22 11.78 -8.55 23.92
CA ASP A 22 12.45 -8.21 25.18
C ASP A 22 13.04 -6.80 25.12
N HIS A 23 13.74 -6.47 24.03
CA HIS A 23 14.23 -5.10 23.80
C HIS A 23 13.10 -4.08 23.75
N LEU A 24 12.01 -4.35 23.03
CA LEU A 24 10.87 -3.43 22.97
C LEU A 24 10.24 -3.26 24.36
N ARG A 25 10.08 -4.33 25.13
CA ARG A 25 9.52 -4.27 26.49
C ARG A 25 10.37 -3.40 27.43
N ASP A 26 11.68 -3.57 27.40
CA ASP A 26 12.57 -2.74 28.21
C ASP A 26 12.58 -1.29 27.73
N TYR A 27 12.45 -1.08 26.43
CA TYR A 27 12.36 0.24 25.84
C TYR A 27 11.12 1.01 26.27
N LEU A 28 9.94 0.38 26.25
CA LEU A 28 8.68 1.04 26.62
C LEU A 28 8.66 1.52 28.07
N LYS A 29 9.40 0.85 28.97
CA LYS A 29 9.56 1.31 30.36
C LYS A 29 10.22 2.69 30.46
N LEU A 30 10.97 3.10 29.44
CA LEU A 30 11.64 4.40 29.34
C LEU A 30 10.76 5.49 28.71
N MET A 31 9.53 5.15 28.28
CA MET A 31 8.63 6.04 27.53
C MET A 31 7.30 6.37 28.27
N PRO A 32 7.32 6.77 29.57
CA PRO A 32 6.10 6.98 30.34
C PRO A 32 5.28 8.21 29.90
N SER A 33 5.85 9.08 29.06
CA SER A 33 5.17 10.26 28.51
C SER A 33 4.09 9.91 27.48
N VAL A 34 4.25 8.78 26.79
CA VAL A 34 3.41 8.36 25.67
C VAL A 34 2.73 7.02 25.90
N VAL A 35 3.33 6.13 26.70
CA VAL A 35 2.79 4.79 27.00
C VAL A 35 2.61 4.67 28.51
N ASP A 36 1.43 4.25 28.94
CA ASP A 36 1.21 3.91 30.35
C ASP A 36 2.00 2.63 30.68
N PRO A 37 2.79 2.59 31.78
CA PRO A 37 3.47 1.37 32.20
C PRO A 37 2.57 0.13 32.33
N TYR A 38 1.28 0.30 32.64
CA TYR A 38 0.31 -0.80 32.72
C TYR A 38 -0.12 -1.32 31.33
N ASP A 39 -0.04 -0.49 30.29
CA ASP A 39 -0.42 -0.83 28.91
C ASP A 39 0.78 -1.34 28.08
N ALA A 40 2.01 -1.07 28.51
CA ALA A 40 3.23 -1.42 27.79
C ALA A 40 3.34 -2.91 27.44
N ALA A 41 2.89 -3.80 28.33
CA ALA A 41 2.87 -5.24 28.08
C ALA A 41 1.93 -5.59 26.91
N GLY A 42 0.73 -5.02 26.88
CA GLY A 42 -0.24 -5.23 25.81
C GLY A 42 0.22 -4.70 24.45
N VAL A 43 0.96 -3.57 24.44
CA VAL A 43 1.60 -3.05 23.22
C VAL A 43 2.60 -4.07 22.66
N VAL A 44 3.48 -4.62 23.50
CA VAL A 44 4.48 -5.62 23.08
C VAL A 44 3.79 -6.89 22.58
N GLU A 45 2.81 -7.40 23.31
CA GLU A 45 2.06 -8.61 22.93
C GLU A 45 1.38 -8.44 21.56
N GLY A 46 0.75 -7.29 21.32
CA GLY A 46 0.16 -6.97 20.02
C GLY A 46 1.20 -6.88 18.89
N CYS A 47 2.38 -6.33 19.15
CA CYS A 47 3.47 -6.33 18.18
C CYS A 47 3.97 -7.75 17.86
N VAL A 48 4.17 -8.58 18.89
CA VAL A 48 4.60 -9.98 18.71
C VAL A 48 3.56 -10.76 17.92
N GLU A 49 2.27 -10.58 18.19
CA GLU A 49 1.20 -11.22 17.41
C GLU A 49 1.28 -10.84 15.93
N ASN A 50 1.50 -9.56 15.61
CA ASN A 50 1.67 -9.11 14.23
C ASN A 50 2.90 -9.74 13.55
N TRP A 51 4.04 -9.81 14.25
CA TRP A 51 5.26 -10.43 13.71
C TRP A 51 5.08 -11.93 13.47
N LEU A 52 4.40 -12.63 14.38
CA LEU A 52 4.08 -14.05 14.23
C LEU A 52 3.13 -14.29 13.06
N HIS A 53 2.12 -13.43 12.89
CA HIS A 53 1.21 -13.47 11.74
C HIS A 53 1.95 -13.29 10.42
N TRP A 54 2.92 -12.38 10.40
CA TRP A 54 3.78 -12.15 9.23
C TRP A 54 4.71 -13.34 8.95
N LEU A 55 5.39 -13.88 9.97
CA LEU A 55 6.36 -14.96 9.85
C LEU A 55 5.78 -16.27 9.30
N GLU A 56 4.56 -16.62 9.73
CA GLU A 56 3.95 -17.92 9.45
C GLU A 56 4.01 -18.34 7.97
N PRO A 57 3.50 -17.55 7.00
CA PRO A 57 3.56 -17.91 5.59
C PRO A 57 4.99 -18.03 5.06
N HIS A 58 5.97 -17.35 5.66
CA HIS A 58 7.37 -17.36 5.20
C HIS A 58 8.15 -18.58 5.72
N VAL A 59 7.80 -19.13 6.89
CA VAL A 59 8.44 -20.35 7.41
C VAL A 59 7.77 -21.64 6.94
N LEU A 60 6.47 -21.57 6.62
CA LEU A 60 5.64 -22.75 6.41
C LEU A 60 6.19 -23.70 5.31
N PRO A 61 6.60 -23.24 4.11
CA PRO A 61 7.10 -24.14 3.07
C PRO A 61 8.28 -24.98 3.52
N SER A 62 9.30 -24.34 4.12
CA SER A 62 10.50 -25.00 4.64
C SER A 62 10.23 -25.83 5.89
N ALA A 63 9.28 -25.44 6.74
CA ALA A 63 8.89 -26.23 7.90
C ALA A 63 8.21 -27.56 7.48
N VAL A 64 7.35 -27.55 6.46
CA VAL A 64 6.71 -28.76 5.93
C VAL A 64 7.71 -29.64 5.16
N ASP A 65 8.67 -29.05 4.43
CA ASP A 65 9.76 -29.80 3.80
C ASP A 65 10.59 -30.56 4.86
N LEU A 66 11.00 -29.86 5.92
CA LEU A 66 11.73 -30.46 7.04
C LEU A 66 10.92 -31.54 7.77
N TYR A 67 9.61 -31.34 7.95
CA TYR A 67 8.71 -32.34 8.53
C TYR A 67 8.66 -33.61 7.67
N SER A 68 8.49 -33.46 6.36
CA SER A 68 8.37 -34.57 5.40
C SER A 68 9.61 -35.48 5.39
N GLN A 69 10.77 -34.92 5.73
CA GLN A 69 12.05 -35.64 5.80
C GLN A 69 12.32 -36.26 7.19
N SER A 70 11.55 -35.90 8.22
CA SER A 70 11.84 -36.28 9.61
C SER A 70 11.39 -37.71 9.97
N GLY A 71 10.30 -38.19 9.38
CA GLY A 71 9.61 -39.42 9.82
C GLY A 71 8.89 -39.29 11.18
N ASP A 72 8.90 -38.11 11.79
CA ASP A 72 8.23 -37.82 13.06
C ASP A 72 6.69 -37.78 12.87
N ARG A 73 5.94 -38.04 13.94
CA ARG A 73 4.49 -37.74 13.98
C ARG A 73 4.29 -36.23 13.99
N TYR A 74 3.25 -35.73 13.33
CA TYR A 74 2.95 -34.29 13.23
C TYR A 74 3.05 -33.56 14.57
N GLU A 75 2.42 -34.12 15.61
CA GLU A 75 2.39 -33.49 16.93
C GLU A 75 3.77 -33.45 17.60
N ALA A 76 4.58 -34.50 17.44
CA ALA A 76 5.92 -34.55 18.00
C ALA A 76 6.86 -33.56 17.31
N PHE A 77 6.76 -33.43 15.98
CA PHE A 77 7.59 -32.52 15.20
C PHE A 77 7.31 -31.06 15.53
N PHE A 78 6.05 -30.62 15.36
CA PHE A 78 5.69 -29.19 15.51
C PHE A 78 5.68 -28.70 16.96
N SER A 79 5.70 -29.62 17.94
CA SER A 79 5.80 -29.28 19.37
C SER A 79 7.23 -29.42 19.93
N SER A 80 8.23 -29.79 19.10
CA SER A 80 9.62 -29.88 19.53
C SER A 80 10.20 -28.49 19.83
N LYS A 81 10.89 -28.35 20.97
CA LYS A 81 11.60 -27.11 21.35
C LYS A 81 12.85 -26.87 20.49
N GLU A 82 13.38 -27.93 19.89
CA GLU A 82 14.54 -27.92 19.02
C GLU A 82 14.18 -27.58 17.56
N LEU A 83 12.89 -27.44 17.23
CA LEU A 83 12.44 -27.21 15.86
C LEU A 83 13.07 -25.94 15.25
N HIS A 84 13.14 -24.85 16.00
CA HIS A 84 13.83 -23.63 15.54
C HIS A 84 15.30 -23.89 15.19
N LEU A 85 16.03 -24.60 16.07
CA LEU A 85 17.44 -24.94 15.82
C LEU A 85 17.61 -25.87 14.60
N ARG A 86 16.72 -26.86 14.44
CA ARG A 86 16.71 -27.75 13.26
C ARG A 86 16.47 -26.94 11.99
N PHE A 87 15.48 -26.04 12.00
CA PHE A 87 15.16 -25.16 10.89
C PHE A 87 16.32 -24.23 10.53
N SER A 88 16.92 -23.55 11.50
CA SER A 88 18.04 -22.64 11.26
C SER A 88 19.31 -23.36 10.79
N LYS A 89 19.47 -24.65 11.11
CA LYS A 89 20.58 -25.46 10.59
C LYS A 89 20.36 -25.88 9.14
N GLU A 90 19.14 -26.25 8.76
CA GLU A 90 18.82 -26.70 7.40
C GLU A 90 18.66 -25.52 6.42
N TYR A 91 18.06 -24.42 6.87
CA TYR A 91 17.82 -23.21 6.07
C TYR A 91 18.47 -21.97 6.71
N PRO A 92 19.80 -21.93 6.86
CA PRO A 92 20.50 -20.86 7.57
C PRO A 92 20.29 -19.49 6.93
N TYR A 93 20.23 -19.43 5.59
CA TYR A 93 20.02 -18.20 4.85
C TYR A 93 18.60 -17.63 5.08
N LEU A 94 17.56 -18.46 4.92
CA LEU A 94 16.18 -18.03 5.21
C LEU A 94 16.03 -17.62 6.69
N ALA A 95 16.55 -18.40 7.63
CA ALA A 95 16.49 -18.05 9.05
C ALA A 95 17.12 -16.69 9.33
N ALA A 96 18.30 -16.40 8.76
CA ALA A 96 18.95 -15.09 8.91
C ALA A 96 18.10 -13.94 8.34
N ARG A 97 17.50 -14.12 7.15
CA ARG A 97 16.63 -13.10 6.54
C ARG A 97 15.37 -12.85 7.38
N LEU A 98 14.73 -13.89 7.90
CA LEU A 98 13.55 -13.78 8.74
C LEU A 98 13.85 -13.07 10.07
N SER A 99 14.97 -13.43 10.73
CA SER A 99 15.44 -12.72 11.92
C SER A 99 15.69 -11.24 11.63
N GLY A 100 16.34 -10.93 10.51
CA GLY A 100 16.59 -9.55 10.07
C GLY A 100 15.30 -8.77 9.83
N ALA A 101 14.30 -9.37 9.18
CA ALA A 101 13.01 -8.74 8.91
C ALA A 101 12.19 -8.49 10.20
N VAL A 102 12.20 -9.42 11.16
CA VAL A 102 11.55 -9.22 12.46
C VAL A 102 12.23 -8.10 13.25
N PHE A 103 13.57 -8.08 13.27
CA PHE A 103 14.34 -7.00 13.89
C PHE A 103 14.05 -5.63 13.25
N ALA A 104 13.95 -5.58 11.92
CA ALA A 104 13.57 -4.38 11.19
C ALA A 104 12.16 -3.89 11.56
N LYS A 105 11.18 -4.80 11.62
CA LYS A 105 9.81 -4.48 12.08
C LYS A 105 9.79 -3.96 13.51
N ALA A 106 10.54 -4.57 14.42
CA ALA A 106 10.65 -4.10 15.81
C ALA A 106 11.29 -2.70 15.90
N ASN A 107 12.33 -2.45 15.11
CA ASN A 107 12.94 -1.13 15.03
C ASN A 107 12.02 -0.06 14.42
N ASN A 108 11.15 -0.42 13.47
CA ASN A 108 10.15 0.51 12.94
C ASN A 108 9.17 0.94 14.03
N VAL A 109 8.68 -0.01 14.85
CA VAL A 109 7.84 0.30 16.02
C VAL A 109 8.59 1.20 17.01
N ARG A 110 9.83 0.82 17.37
CA ARG A 110 10.67 1.63 18.27
C ARG A 110 10.83 3.06 17.75
N ARG A 111 11.20 3.23 16.48
CA ARG A 111 11.36 4.52 15.81
C ARG A 111 10.06 5.34 15.80
N ALA A 112 8.92 4.70 15.58
CA ALA A 112 7.63 5.37 15.64
C ALA A 112 7.33 5.92 17.04
N ILE A 113 7.69 5.17 18.08
CA ILE A 113 7.49 5.59 19.48
C ILE A 113 8.46 6.71 19.86
N ASP A 114 9.70 6.69 19.36
CA ASP A 114 10.68 7.78 19.56
C ASP A 114 10.17 9.09 18.98
N ARG A 115 9.70 9.02 17.73
CA ARG A 115 9.13 10.17 17.02
C ARG A 115 7.84 10.63 17.71
N LEU A 116 6.97 9.70 18.13
CA LEU A 116 5.76 10.03 18.90
C LEU A 116 6.10 10.80 20.18
N SER A 117 7.10 10.34 20.93
CA SER A 117 7.53 11.01 22.17
C SER A 117 8.16 12.37 21.90
N THR A 118 8.89 12.51 20.79
CA THR A 118 9.53 13.76 20.39
C THR A 118 8.48 14.79 19.97
N ASP A 119 7.47 14.36 19.22
CA ASP A 119 6.43 15.23 18.67
C ASP A 119 5.21 15.35 19.59
N TRP A 120 5.26 14.80 20.79
CA TRP A 120 4.07 14.57 21.61
C TRP A 120 3.27 15.84 21.92
N ASP A 121 3.96 16.94 22.20
CA ASP A 121 3.29 18.22 22.48
C ASP A 121 2.62 18.79 21.23
N LEU A 122 3.27 18.71 20.07
CA LEU A 122 2.68 19.11 18.79
C LEU A 122 1.45 18.25 18.47
N LEU A 123 1.57 16.93 18.58
CA LEU A 123 0.49 16.01 18.27
C LEU A 123 -0.71 16.15 19.20
N ARG A 124 -0.50 16.43 20.49
CA ARG A 124 -1.62 16.73 21.42
C ARG A 124 -2.28 18.07 21.14
N ALA A 125 -1.54 19.05 20.64
CA ALA A 125 -2.11 20.32 20.20
C ALA A 125 -2.92 20.17 18.90
N THR A 126 -2.44 19.38 17.94
CA THR A 126 -3.11 19.12 16.66
C THR A 126 -4.30 18.17 16.80
N TYR A 127 -4.15 17.12 17.61
CA TYR A 127 -5.14 16.07 17.83
C TYR A 127 -5.47 16.01 19.34
N PRO A 128 -6.37 16.88 19.83
CA PRO A 128 -6.66 16.96 21.25
C PRO A 128 -7.29 15.67 21.78
N GLY A 129 -6.87 15.25 22.98
CA GLY A 129 -7.47 14.12 23.68
C GLY A 129 -7.01 12.74 23.20
N LEU A 130 -5.78 12.59 22.66
CA LEU A 130 -5.24 11.28 22.30
C LEU A 130 -5.23 10.28 23.47
N GLY A 131 -4.79 10.67 24.66
CA GLY A 131 -4.56 9.73 25.77
C GLY A 131 -3.23 8.97 25.62
N SER A 132 -3.04 7.87 26.35
CA SER A 132 -1.87 7.00 26.27
C SER A 132 -1.93 6.06 25.05
N LEU A 133 -0.78 5.72 24.47
CA LEU A 133 -0.67 4.69 23.44
C LEU A 133 -0.92 3.30 24.06
N ILE A 134 -1.85 2.55 23.47
CA ILE A 134 -2.25 1.22 23.95
C ILE A 134 -2.03 0.09 22.95
N ALA A 135 -1.85 0.42 21.66
CA ALA A 135 -1.53 -0.59 20.65
C ALA A 135 -0.84 0.01 19.42
N VAL A 136 0.03 -0.78 18.81
CA VAL A 136 0.65 -0.50 17.51
C VAL A 136 0.34 -1.65 16.56
N LYS A 137 -0.20 -1.33 15.38
CA LYS A 137 -0.56 -2.31 14.34
C LYS A 137 0.05 -1.92 13.01
N ASP A 138 0.34 -2.92 12.17
CA ASP A 138 0.63 -2.66 10.75
C ASP A 138 -0.61 -2.01 10.09
N ALA A 139 -0.40 -0.96 9.30
CA ALA A 139 -1.48 -0.21 8.63
C ALA A 139 -1.61 -0.54 7.13
N GLY A 140 -1.07 -1.68 6.69
CA GLY A 140 -1.19 -2.15 5.31
C GLY A 140 -0.21 -1.56 4.29
N GLY A 141 0.81 -0.80 4.75
CA GLY A 141 1.89 -0.34 3.87
C GLY A 141 2.91 -1.44 3.57
N ASP A 142 3.35 -1.52 2.31
CA ASP A 142 4.47 -2.36 1.93
C ASP A 142 5.73 -1.99 2.73
N PRO A 143 6.56 -2.95 3.17
CA PRO A 143 7.84 -2.64 3.79
C PRO A 143 8.82 -2.11 2.75
N HIS A 144 9.58 -1.09 3.11
CA HIS A 144 10.70 -0.54 2.32
C HIS A 144 11.74 0.09 3.26
N ASP A 145 12.92 0.42 2.74
CA ASP A 145 13.98 1.13 3.47
C ASP A 145 14.38 0.43 4.79
N GLY A 146 14.66 -0.87 4.69
CA GLY A 146 15.03 -1.70 5.82
C GLY A 146 13.83 -2.05 6.70
N GLY A 147 12.73 -2.49 6.09
CA GLY A 147 11.53 -2.97 6.78
C GLY A 147 10.65 -1.91 7.41
N GLN A 148 10.84 -0.64 7.05
CA GLN A 148 9.96 0.44 7.48
C GLN A 148 8.62 0.34 6.74
N SER A 149 7.54 0.44 7.50
CA SER A 149 6.16 0.37 7.01
C SER A 149 5.27 1.36 7.75
N THR A 150 4.12 1.67 7.17
CA THR A 150 3.09 2.48 7.82
C THR A 150 2.51 1.74 9.03
N LEU A 151 2.45 2.42 10.18
CA LEU A 151 1.89 1.89 11.42
C LEU A 151 0.64 2.66 11.85
N LYS A 152 -0.33 1.97 12.44
CA LYS A 152 -1.48 2.55 13.11
C LYS A 152 -1.28 2.46 14.61
N LEU A 153 -1.24 3.62 15.26
CA LEU A 153 -1.10 3.78 16.70
C LEU A 153 -2.49 4.06 17.28
N ALA A 154 -2.96 3.21 18.18
CA ALA A 154 -4.25 3.36 18.86
C ALA A 154 -4.03 3.83 20.30
N PHE A 155 -4.87 4.76 20.74
CA PHE A 155 -4.74 5.40 22.05
C PHE A 155 -5.94 5.10 22.95
N SER A 156 -5.77 5.24 24.27
CA SER A 156 -6.78 4.93 25.29
C SER A 156 -8.06 5.76 25.20
N SER A 157 -8.04 6.89 24.50
CA SER A 157 -9.25 7.68 24.19
C SER A 157 -10.16 7.05 23.12
N GLY A 158 -9.67 6.05 22.38
CA GLY A 158 -10.31 5.52 21.17
C GLY A 158 -9.85 6.21 19.88
N HIS A 159 -9.07 7.29 19.96
CA HIS A 159 -8.42 7.89 18.79
C HIS A 159 -7.29 7.00 18.25
N SER A 160 -6.90 7.26 17.00
CA SER A 160 -5.72 6.65 16.41
C SER A 160 -4.99 7.62 15.48
N LEU A 161 -3.70 7.37 15.28
CA LEU A 161 -2.86 8.07 14.32
C LEU A 161 -2.19 7.06 13.39
N ILE A 162 -2.01 7.46 12.14
CA ILE A 162 -1.21 6.73 11.16
C ILE A 162 0.17 7.39 11.13
N TYR A 163 1.18 6.59 11.45
CA TYR A 163 2.58 6.93 11.34
C TYR A 163 3.10 6.44 9.98
N LYS A 164 3.63 7.36 9.18
CA LYS A 164 4.36 7.05 7.95
C LYS A 164 5.85 7.33 8.19
N PRO A 165 6.76 6.36 8.02
CA PRO A 165 8.18 6.50 8.35
C PRO A 165 8.98 7.28 7.29
N ARG A 166 8.34 8.27 6.67
CA ARG A 166 8.89 9.13 5.63
C ARG A 166 8.25 10.51 5.71
N GLY A 167 9.04 11.55 5.39
CA GLY A 167 8.51 12.89 5.23
C GLY A 167 7.47 12.93 4.12
N ALA A 168 6.53 13.86 4.22
CA ALA A 168 5.42 14.03 3.29
C ALA A 168 5.58 15.32 2.47
N ARG A 169 6.81 15.71 2.12
CA ARG A 169 7.10 16.91 1.30
C ARG A 169 6.26 16.97 0.03
N PHE A 170 6.15 15.84 -0.68
CA PHE A 170 5.31 15.73 -1.86
C PHE A 170 3.83 15.98 -1.56
N HIS A 171 3.30 15.40 -0.47
CA HIS A 171 1.91 15.60 -0.02
C HIS A 171 1.63 17.06 0.31
N VAL A 172 2.53 17.72 1.05
CA VAL A 172 2.40 19.15 1.43
C VAL A 172 2.44 20.05 0.20
N ALA A 173 3.35 19.78 -0.73
CA ALA A 173 3.42 20.50 -2.00
C ALA A 173 2.13 20.29 -2.82
N LEU A 174 1.66 19.05 -2.93
CA LEU A 174 0.42 18.72 -3.63
C LEU A 174 -0.80 19.40 -2.99
N HIS A 175 -0.88 19.45 -1.66
CA HIS A 175 -1.94 20.17 -0.95
C HIS A 175 -1.96 21.65 -1.38
N SER A 176 -0.79 22.28 -1.42
CA SER A 176 -0.64 23.68 -1.84
C SER A 176 -1.05 23.88 -3.31
N LEU A 177 -0.71 22.94 -4.20
CA LEU A 177 -1.14 22.98 -5.60
C LEU A 177 -2.66 22.82 -5.73
N LEU A 178 -3.27 21.91 -4.96
CA LEU A 178 -4.71 21.69 -4.94
C LEU A 178 -5.48 22.93 -4.41
N GLU A 179 -4.93 23.63 -3.42
CA GLU A 179 -5.48 24.91 -2.95
C GLU A 179 -5.41 25.99 -4.03
N GLN A 180 -4.32 26.05 -4.81
CA GLN A 180 -4.16 27.02 -5.91
C GLN A 180 -5.08 26.75 -7.11
N VAL A 181 -5.63 25.52 -7.24
CA VAL A 181 -6.71 25.26 -8.21
C VAL A 181 -7.97 26.06 -7.86
N ASP A 182 -8.13 26.51 -6.61
CA ASP A 182 -9.26 27.35 -6.17
C ASP A 182 -10.62 26.73 -6.56
N ASP A 183 -10.82 25.49 -6.10
CA ASP A 183 -12.05 24.73 -6.28
C ASP A 183 -12.25 23.80 -5.08
N ASN A 184 -13.49 23.73 -4.57
CA ASN A 184 -13.80 22.92 -3.39
C ASN A 184 -13.45 21.44 -3.61
N ASP A 185 -13.70 20.91 -4.80
CA ASP A 185 -13.45 19.49 -5.13
C ASP A 185 -11.96 19.14 -5.09
N ALA A 186 -11.08 20.14 -5.28
CA ALA A 186 -9.64 20.01 -5.19
C ALA A 186 -9.13 20.16 -3.76
N SER A 187 -9.56 21.20 -3.06
CA SER A 187 -9.07 21.54 -1.70
C SER A 187 -9.31 20.43 -0.66
N THR A 188 -10.36 19.60 -0.85
CA THR A 188 -10.69 18.53 0.10
C THR A 188 -10.16 17.16 -0.30
N LEU A 189 -9.45 17.03 -1.41
CA LEU A 189 -9.15 15.75 -2.06
C LEU A 189 -8.17 14.85 -1.27
N ILE A 190 -7.23 15.44 -0.53
CA ILE A 190 -6.23 14.72 0.27
C ILE A 190 -6.31 15.13 1.76
N PRO A 191 -6.00 14.25 2.73
CA PRO A 191 -6.06 14.59 4.15
C PRO A 191 -5.01 15.62 4.55
N ALA A 192 -5.28 16.38 5.61
CA ALA A 192 -4.23 17.17 6.25
C ALA A 192 -3.20 16.24 6.90
N ILE A 193 -1.92 16.65 6.91
CA ILE A 193 -0.83 15.84 7.43
C ILE A 193 0.11 16.71 8.26
N VAL A 194 0.60 16.17 9.38
CA VAL A 194 1.73 16.74 10.10
C VAL A 194 2.99 16.09 9.54
N SER A 195 3.83 16.86 8.85
CA SER A 195 5.03 16.34 8.19
C SER A 195 6.30 16.88 8.83
N HIS A 196 7.25 15.98 9.04
CA HIS A 196 8.65 16.27 9.30
C HIS A 196 9.49 15.88 8.07
N GLU A 197 10.80 15.99 8.16
CA GLU A 197 11.72 15.62 7.07
C GLU A 197 11.74 14.12 6.81
N ASP A 198 11.71 13.31 7.87
CA ASP A 198 11.96 11.87 7.85
C ASP A 198 10.75 11.03 8.30
N HIS A 199 9.62 11.67 8.62
CA HIS A 199 8.36 11.01 8.97
C HIS A 199 7.14 11.93 8.88
N SER A 200 5.96 11.36 9.02
CA SER A 200 4.70 12.11 9.06
C SER A 200 3.60 11.40 9.84
N TRP A 201 2.64 12.20 10.32
CA TRP A 201 1.50 11.78 11.13
C TRP A 201 0.19 12.23 10.48
N VAL A 202 -0.75 11.32 10.31
CA VAL A 202 -2.08 11.62 9.79
C VAL A 202 -3.17 10.93 10.62
N ALA A 203 -4.20 11.68 11.00
CA ALA A 203 -5.39 11.08 11.59
C ALA A 203 -6.14 10.24 10.54
N PRO A 204 -6.62 9.03 10.86
CA PRO A 204 -7.44 8.25 9.95
C PRO A 204 -8.66 9.07 9.51
N THR A 205 -8.89 9.12 8.20
CA THR A 205 -10.09 9.77 7.67
C THR A 205 -11.29 8.84 7.90
N PRO A 206 -12.33 9.28 8.63
CA PRO A 206 -13.53 8.47 8.80
C PRO A 206 -14.30 8.42 7.48
N GLN A 207 -14.85 7.25 7.16
CA GLN A 207 -15.90 7.16 6.16
C GLN A 207 -17.10 7.95 6.64
N SER A 208 -17.73 8.71 5.76
CA SER A 208 -19.00 9.36 6.07
C SER A 208 -19.96 9.22 4.90
N GLY A 209 -21.24 9.08 5.21
CA GLY A 209 -22.29 9.01 4.21
C GLY A 209 -22.41 10.31 3.40
N THR A 210 -23.19 10.25 2.32
CA THR A 210 -23.52 11.41 1.51
C THR A 210 -24.47 12.33 2.29
N ASN A 211 -24.13 13.62 2.43
CA ASN A 211 -24.97 14.61 3.14
C ASN A 211 -26.16 15.13 2.29
N GLY A 212 -26.37 14.59 1.08
CA GLY A 212 -27.33 15.09 0.10
C GLY A 212 -27.80 14.00 -0.87
N SER A 213 -28.29 14.42 -2.05
CA SER A 213 -28.71 13.48 -3.09
C SER A 213 -27.53 12.61 -3.54
N PRO A 214 -27.72 11.29 -3.72
CA PRO A 214 -26.70 10.44 -4.34
C PRO A 214 -26.31 10.92 -5.75
N GLU A 215 -27.21 11.60 -6.45
CA GLU A 215 -26.94 12.19 -7.76
C GLU A 215 -25.93 13.33 -7.67
N ASP A 216 -26.08 14.25 -6.69
CA ASP A 216 -25.14 15.35 -6.47
C ASP A 216 -23.76 14.84 -6.04
N TYR A 217 -23.73 13.83 -5.16
CA TYR A 217 -22.50 13.18 -4.76
C TYR A 217 -21.78 12.54 -5.96
N CYS A 218 -22.52 11.82 -6.79
CA CYS A 218 -21.97 11.19 -7.99
C CYS A 218 -21.51 12.22 -9.03
N TYR A 219 -22.17 13.38 -9.11
CA TYR A 219 -21.68 14.50 -9.91
C TYR A 219 -20.32 15.02 -9.39
N VAL A 220 -20.16 15.22 -8.08
CA VAL A 220 -18.87 15.60 -7.47
C VAL A 220 -17.78 14.56 -7.72
N LEU A 221 -18.11 13.26 -7.61
CA LEU A 221 -17.18 12.18 -7.97
C LEU A 221 -16.67 12.30 -9.41
N GLY A 222 -17.55 12.62 -10.36
CA GLY A 222 -17.18 12.86 -11.75
C GLY A 222 -16.17 14.00 -11.89
N ARG A 223 -16.40 15.12 -11.20
CA ARG A 223 -15.48 16.27 -11.19
C ARG A 223 -14.11 15.90 -10.60
N GLN A 224 -14.08 15.24 -9.45
CA GLN A 224 -12.84 14.79 -8.81
C GLN A 224 -12.06 13.80 -9.68
N LEU A 225 -12.74 12.93 -10.43
CA LEU A 225 -12.10 12.01 -11.36
C LEU A 225 -11.39 12.77 -12.51
N ALA A 226 -11.99 13.85 -13.04
CA ALA A 226 -11.34 14.72 -14.02
C ALA A 226 -10.07 15.37 -13.46
N LEU A 227 -10.14 15.84 -12.21
CA LEU A 227 -9.02 16.48 -11.52
C LEU A 227 -7.86 15.51 -11.30
N LEU A 228 -8.14 14.29 -10.83
CA LEU A 228 -7.16 13.22 -10.61
C LEU A 228 -6.46 12.84 -11.92
N ASP A 229 -7.22 12.77 -13.02
CA ASP A 229 -6.66 12.54 -14.35
C ASP A 229 -5.74 13.69 -14.81
N CYS A 230 -6.12 14.96 -14.58
CA CYS A 230 -5.29 16.11 -14.93
C CYS A 230 -3.93 16.10 -14.21
N PHE A 231 -3.93 15.77 -12.91
CA PHE A 231 -2.70 15.61 -12.13
C PHE A 231 -1.94 14.31 -12.43
N GLY A 232 -2.46 13.43 -13.28
CA GLY A 232 -1.83 12.15 -13.58
C GLY A 232 -1.70 11.24 -12.35
N TYR A 233 -2.71 11.25 -11.48
CA TYR A 233 -2.82 10.30 -10.38
C TYR A 233 -2.93 8.86 -10.89
N MET A 234 -2.38 7.93 -10.13
CA MET A 234 -2.40 6.48 -10.37
C MET A 234 -2.66 5.75 -9.04
N ASP A 235 -2.89 4.45 -9.06
CA ASP A 235 -3.02 3.61 -7.85
C ASP A 235 -4.29 3.88 -7.01
N GLY A 236 -5.37 4.31 -7.68
CA GLY A 236 -6.70 4.55 -7.11
C GLY A 236 -7.47 3.28 -6.74
N HIS A 237 -6.82 2.38 -6.02
CA HIS A 237 -7.44 1.17 -5.50
C HIS A 237 -8.31 1.44 -4.27
N PHE A 238 -9.23 0.52 -3.94
CA PHE A 238 -10.18 0.68 -2.83
C PHE A 238 -9.50 0.93 -1.47
N GLU A 239 -8.26 0.49 -1.27
CA GLU A 239 -7.51 0.70 -0.03
C GLU A 239 -6.99 2.13 0.11
N ASN A 240 -6.78 2.83 -1.01
CA ASN A 240 -6.20 4.18 -1.06
C ASN A 240 -7.26 5.29 -1.13
N VAL A 241 -8.55 4.92 -1.09
CA VAL A 241 -9.67 5.84 -1.28
C VAL A 241 -10.72 5.66 -0.19
N ILE A 242 -11.17 6.77 0.39
CA ILE A 242 -12.23 6.80 1.39
C ILE A 242 -13.38 7.67 0.85
N ALA A 243 -14.60 7.15 0.91
CA ALA A 243 -15.80 7.94 0.64
C ALA A 243 -16.12 8.83 1.84
N THR A 244 -16.23 10.13 1.59
CA THR A 244 -16.60 11.13 2.59
C THR A 244 -17.81 11.92 2.10
N SER A 245 -18.37 12.81 2.91
CA SER A 245 -19.51 13.62 2.48
C SER A 245 -19.16 14.64 1.38
N ALA A 246 -17.87 14.92 1.18
CA ALA A 246 -17.34 15.84 0.18
C ALA A 246 -16.85 15.14 -1.11
N GLY A 247 -17.08 13.83 -1.24
CA GLY A 247 -16.56 13.02 -2.33
C GLY A 247 -15.43 12.10 -1.87
N LEU A 248 -14.51 11.78 -2.79
CA LEU A 248 -13.35 10.94 -2.52
C LEU A 248 -12.32 11.68 -1.68
N LYS A 249 -11.76 10.96 -0.71
CA LYS A 249 -10.51 11.31 -0.04
C LYS A 249 -9.43 10.32 -0.46
N ILE A 250 -8.39 10.81 -1.10
CA ILE A 250 -7.21 10.02 -1.49
C ILE A 250 -6.24 10.03 -0.30
N ILE A 251 -6.09 8.88 0.37
CA ILE A 251 -5.28 8.78 1.59
C ILE A 251 -3.81 8.46 1.32
N ASP A 252 -3.51 8.05 0.09
CA ASP A 252 -2.15 7.93 -0.41
C ASP A 252 -1.95 8.75 -1.69
N SER A 253 -1.23 9.86 -1.56
CA SER A 253 -1.10 10.86 -2.62
C SER A 253 0.22 10.76 -3.38
N GLU A 254 1.07 9.78 -3.08
CA GLU A 254 2.45 9.75 -3.59
C GLU A 254 2.56 9.48 -5.10
N THR A 255 1.49 9.01 -5.73
CA THR A 255 1.39 8.68 -7.15
C THR A 255 0.76 9.78 -8.00
N PHE A 256 0.50 10.97 -7.44
CA PHE A 256 0.21 12.15 -8.25
C PHE A 256 1.44 12.55 -9.06
N LEU A 257 1.23 13.20 -10.20
CA LEU A 257 2.30 13.57 -11.15
C LEU A 257 3.13 12.35 -11.57
N HIS A 258 2.50 11.18 -11.71
CA HIS A 258 3.22 9.95 -12.05
C HIS A 258 3.93 10.07 -13.41
N ASN A 259 5.22 9.72 -13.43
CA ASN A 259 6.01 9.77 -14.65
C ASN A 259 6.09 8.41 -15.35
N LYS A 260 6.05 8.44 -16.68
CA LYS A 260 6.28 7.27 -17.53
C LYS A 260 6.66 7.64 -18.95
N ASN A 261 7.33 6.70 -19.60
CA ASN A 261 7.62 6.76 -21.03
C ASN A 261 6.39 6.35 -21.85
N GLY A 262 5.94 7.22 -22.76
CA GLY A 262 4.77 6.99 -23.61
C GLY A 262 3.98 8.27 -23.92
N PRO A 263 2.81 8.16 -24.57
CA PRO A 263 1.96 9.31 -24.88
C PRO A 263 1.47 10.01 -23.60
N TYR A 264 1.15 11.30 -23.71
CA TYR A 264 0.63 12.10 -22.60
C TYR A 264 -0.84 11.82 -22.32
N LEU A 265 -1.64 11.73 -23.39
CA LEU A 265 -3.02 11.27 -23.29
C LEU A 265 -3.01 9.79 -22.95
N ALA A 266 -3.55 9.53 -21.78
CA ALA A 266 -3.76 8.20 -21.26
C ALA A 266 -5.24 8.02 -21.00
N SER A 267 -5.67 6.76 -20.97
CA SER A 267 -7.02 6.43 -20.53
C SER A 267 -7.17 6.85 -19.08
N ILE A 268 -8.35 7.36 -18.72
CA ILE A 268 -8.72 7.66 -17.34
C ILE A 268 -8.68 6.39 -16.45
N ALA A 269 -8.72 5.20 -17.05
CA ALA A 269 -8.51 3.93 -16.36
C ALA A 269 -7.12 3.78 -15.75
N GLU A 270 -6.12 4.55 -16.21
CA GLU A 270 -4.79 4.53 -15.61
C GLU A 270 -4.76 5.09 -14.19
N THR A 271 -5.75 5.92 -13.83
CA THR A 271 -5.92 6.38 -12.44
C THR A 271 -6.08 5.22 -11.46
N GLY A 272 -6.48 4.04 -11.94
CA GLY A 272 -6.81 2.89 -11.10
C GLY A 272 -8.17 3.01 -10.42
N LEU A 273 -8.87 4.15 -10.55
CA LEU A 273 -10.19 4.40 -9.94
C LEU A 273 -11.34 3.72 -10.69
N ILE A 274 -11.12 3.38 -11.96
CA ILE A 274 -12.03 2.57 -12.78
C ILE A 274 -11.26 1.44 -13.45
N SER A 275 -11.95 0.37 -13.81
CA SER A 275 -11.36 -0.68 -14.66
C SER A 275 -11.58 -0.37 -16.13
N ALA A 276 -10.61 -0.71 -16.98
CA ALA A 276 -10.84 -0.71 -18.42
C ALA A 276 -11.92 -1.75 -18.79
N PRO A 277 -12.88 -1.44 -19.69
CA PRO A 277 -13.96 -2.37 -20.07
C PRO A 277 -13.47 -3.68 -20.69
N GLU A 278 -12.29 -3.65 -21.32
CA GLU A 278 -11.67 -4.77 -22.05
C GLU A 278 -10.69 -5.58 -21.18
N ALA A 279 -10.55 -5.26 -19.89
CA ALA A 279 -9.68 -6.03 -19.00
C ALA A 279 -10.20 -7.47 -18.92
N PRO A 280 -9.37 -8.50 -19.22
CA PRO A 280 -9.82 -9.87 -19.26
C PRO A 280 -10.53 -10.24 -17.96
N SER A 281 -11.77 -10.71 -18.10
CA SER A 281 -12.62 -11.23 -17.04
C SER A 281 -12.15 -12.59 -16.53
N PHE A 282 -10.84 -12.75 -16.30
CA PHE A 282 -10.36 -13.87 -15.50
C PHE A 282 -10.60 -13.51 -14.03
N ASP A 283 -11.75 -13.98 -13.53
CA ASP A 283 -12.15 -14.12 -12.13
C ASP A 283 -11.66 -13.03 -11.14
N THR A 284 -12.48 -11.99 -10.97
CA THR A 284 -12.63 -11.18 -9.72
C THR A 284 -11.42 -10.40 -9.16
N ALA A 285 -10.45 -9.94 -9.97
CA ALA A 285 -9.33 -9.11 -9.48
C ALA A 285 -9.51 -7.58 -9.66
N ASN A 286 -10.74 -7.05 -9.62
CA ASN A 286 -10.95 -5.61 -9.75
C ASN A 286 -10.73 -4.87 -8.42
N MET A 287 -9.61 -4.16 -8.27
CA MET A 287 -9.30 -3.35 -7.10
C MET A 287 -9.74 -1.88 -7.20
N SER A 288 -10.35 -1.45 -8.31
CA SER A 288 -10.66 -0.04 -8.52
C SER A 288 -11.62 0.50 -7.44
N ALA A 289 -11.39 1.74 -7.01
CA ALA A 289 -12.23 2.35 -5.99
C ALA A 289 -13.69 2.57 -6.44
N LEU A 290 -13.97 2.78 -7.73
CA LEU A 290 -15.32 3.12 -8.19
C LEU A 290 -16.08 1.94 -8.81
N THR A 291 -15.37 0.94 -9.34
CA THR A 291 -15.99 -0.20 -10.05
C THR A 291 -15.83 -1.53 -9.34
N SER A 292 -15.06 -1.62 -8.24
CA SER A 292 -14.95 -2.87 -7.49
C SER A 292 -16.28 -3.28 -6.88
N THR A 293 -16.58 -4.59 -6.93
CA THR A 293 -17.80 -5.17 -6.38
C THR A 293 -17.66 -5.56 -4.89
N GLY A 294 -16.51 -5.28 -4.28
CA GLY A 294 -16.19 -5.65 -2.90
C GLY A 294 -15.83 -7.14 -2.76
N ARG A 295 -15.81 -7.87 -3.87
CA ARG A 295 -15.25 -9.23 -3.96
C ARG A 295 -13.96 -9.13 -4.75
N PHE A 296 -12.87 -9.58 -4.12
CA PHE A 296 -11.55 -9.58 -4.73
C PHE A 296 -10.91 -10.97 -4.60
N MET A 297 -10.48 -11.52 -5.72
CA MET A 297 -9.54 -12.63 -5.76
C MET A 297 -8.13 -12.06 -5.90
N SER A 298 -7.37 -12.21 -4.82
CA SER A 298 -5.95 -11.88 -4.84
C SER A 298 -5.19 -13.02 -5.46
N HIS A 299 -4.53 -12.85 -6.59
CA HIS A 299 -3.55 -13.84 -7.08
C HIS A 299 -2.24 -13.82 -6.27
N ARG A 300 -2.28 -13.41 -4.99
CA ARG A 300 -1.13 -13.43 -4.11
C ARG A 300 -0.76 -14.87 -3.82
N PHE A 301 0.46 -15.24 -4.14
CA PHE A 301 0.98 -16.60 -3.98
C PHE A 301 1.46 -16.84 -2.54
N GLN A 302 0.60 -16.60 -1.54
CA GLN A 302 0.97 -16.77 -0.14
C GLN A 302 0.75 -18.22 0.31
N ALA A 303 1.75 -18.78 1.01
CA ALA A 303 1.67 -20.14 1.53
C ALA A 303 0.64 -20.25 2.66
N ARG A 304 -0.11 -21.35 2.66
CA ARG A 304 -1.05 -21.75 3.72
C ARG A 304 -0.98 -23.25 3.98
N ALA A 305 -1.29 -23.67 5.20
CA ALA A 305 -1.30 -25.08 5.54
C ALA A 305 -2.54 -25.78 4.96
N LEU A 306 -2.35 -26.96 4.38
CA LEU A 306 -3.39 -27.92 4.02
C LEU A 306 -3.36 -29.07 5.01
N ASN A 307 -4.54 -29.66 5.31
CA ASN A 307 -4.68 -30.76 6.26
C ASN A 307 -3.97 -30.49 7.60
N ASP A 308 -4.06 -29.24 8.00
CA ASP A 308 -3.48 -28.69 9.22
C ASP A 308 -3.90 -29.56 10.43
N GLY A 309 -2.91 -29.94 11.26
CA GLY A 309 -3.13 -30.70 12.49
C GLY A 309 -3.02 -32.21 12.31
N THR A 310 -2.66 -32.68 11.12
CA THR A 310 -2.60 -34.10 10.76
C THR A 310 -1.22 -34.47 10.22
N ASP A 311 -0.93 -35.78 10.17
CA ASP A 311 0.32 -36.27 9.58
C ASP A 311 0.41 -36.05 8.06
N ASP A 312 -0.71 -35.71 7.41
CA ASP A 312 -0.84 -35.43 5.97
C ASP A 312 -0.77 -33.91 5.67
N ILE A 313 -0.09 -33.14 6.52
CA ILE A 313 0.09 -31.70 6.31
C ILE A 313 0.77 -31.42 4.96
N GLY A 314 0.22 -30.46 4.24
CA GLY A 314 0.78 -29.96 2.98
C GLY A 314 0.82 -28.44 2.93
N VAL A 315 1.43 -27.93 1.86
CA VAL A 315 1.46 -26.49 1.56
C VAL A 315 0.55 -26.23 0.37
N GLY A 316 -0.41 -25.36 0.56
CA GLY A 316 -1.24 -24.80 -0.50
C GLY A 316 -0.92 -23.32 -0.68
N TYR A 317 -1.35 -22.77 -1.81
CA TYR A 317 -1.27 -21.34 -2.07
C TYR A 317 -2.69 -20.82 -2.28
N SER A 318 -3.11 -19.82 -1.51
CA SER A 318 -4.46 -19.25 -1.62
C SER A 318 -4.47 -18.05 -2.55
N GLY A 319 -5.37 -18.08 -3.53
CA GLY A 319 -5.73 -16.93 -4.36
C GLY A 319 -6.98 -16.15 -3.89
N TYR A 320 -7.47 -16.42 -2.67
CA TYR A 320 -8.78 -15.95 -2.21
C TYR A 320 -8.68 -15.40 -0.79
N THR A 321 -8.83 -14.09 -0.64
CA THR A 321 -9.15 -13.47 0.64
C THR A 321 -10.39 -12.60 0.43
N PRO A 322 -11.57 -13.01 0.92
CA PRO A 322 -12.72 -12.13 0.90
C PRO A 322 -12.42 -10.99 1.87
N PHE A 323 -12.20 -9.79 1.34
CA PHE A 323 -12.02 -8.62 2.18
C PHE A 323 -13.35 -8.20 2.79
N ALA A 324 -13.28 -7.72 4.04
CA ALA A 324 -14.33 -6.90 4.63
C ALA A 324 -14.48 -5.59 3.82
N SER A 325 -15.66 -4.97 3.87
CA SER A 325 -15.95 -3.73 3.16
C SER A 325 -14.88 -2.66 3.43
N TYR A 326 -14.19 -2.20 2.38
CA TYR A 326 -13.37 -1.00 2.46
C TYR A 326 -14.28 0.25 2.51
N PRO A 327 -13.80 1.34 3.12
CA PRO A 327 -14.56 2.58 3.26
C PRO A 327 -14.63 3.41 1.97
N HIS A 328 -14.28 2.84 0.82
CA HIS A 328 -14.25 3.51 -0.49
C HIS A 328 -15.63 3.76 -1.10
N ARG A 329 -16.66 3.07 -0.59
CA ARG A 329 -18.01 3.15 -1.13
C ARG A 329 -18.85 4.21 -0.40
N PRO A 330 -19.51 5.12 -1.12
CA PRO A 330 -20.49 6.01 -0.49
C PRO A 330 -21.66 5.23 0.12
N THR A 331 -22.15 5.73 1.25
CA THR A 331 -23.32 5.22 1.96
C THR A 331 -24.36 6.33 2.14
N LEU A 332 -25.64 5.95 2.17
CA LEU A 332 -26.73 6.84 2.58
C LEU A 332 -26.77 6.97 4.11
N THR A 333 -27.61 7.89 4.60
CA THR A 333 -27.82 8.12 6.04
C THR A 333 -28.36 6.89 6.79
N ASP A 334 -29.04 5.97 6.10
CA ASP A 334 -29.51 4.70 6.66
C ASP A 334 -28.47 3.56 6.61
N GLY A 335 -27.26 3.85 6.11
CA GLY A 335 -26.16 2.89 5.96
C GLY A 335 -26.18 2.06 4.68
N SER A 336 -27.18 2.23 3.80
CA SER A 336 -27.21 1.54 2.51
C SER A 336 -26.12 2.05 1.57
N VAL A 337 -25.50 1.15 0.81
CA VAL A 337 -24.43 1.50 -0.16
C VAL A 337 -25.05 2.10 -1.42
N VAL A 338 -24.48 3.21 -1.89
CA VAL A 338 -24.86 3.81 -3.18
C VAL A 338 -24.18 3.03 -4.31
N LEU A 339 -24.99 2.43 -5.19
CA LEU A 339 -24.51 1.78 -6.40
C LEU A 339 -24.21 2.84 -7.47
N LEU A 340 -22.93 3.11 -7.69
CA LEU A 340 -22.48 4.13 -8.64
C LEU A 340 -22.97 3.88 -10.08
N SER A 341 -23.28 2.64 -10.44
CA SER A 341 -23.89 2.27 -11.73
C SER A 341 -25.25 2.93 -11.97
N ASP A 342 -26.04 3.13 -10.91
CA ASP A 342 -27.38 3.73 -11.01
C ASP A 342 -27.29 5.23 -11.31
N TYR A 343 -26.13 5.83 -11.06
CA TYR A 343 -25.84 7.26 -11.24
C TYR A 343 -24.75 7.51 -12.28
N SER A 344 -24.51 6.57 -13.20
CA SER A 344 -23.44 6.67 -14.22
C SER A 344 -23.52 7.96 -15.04
N ARG A 345 -24.75 8.47 -15.28
CA ARG A 345 -24.99 9.73 -16.00
C ARG A 345 -24.58 10.96 -15.19
N ALA A 346 -24.80 10.96 -13.88
CA ALA A 346 -24.38 12.07 -13.01
C ALA A 346 -22.86 12.16 -12.94
N ILE A 347 -22.18 11.01 -12.79
CA ILE A 347 -20.70 10.92 -12.84
C ILE A 347 -20.19 11.42 -14.18
N ALA A 348 -20.81 10.99 -15.28
CA ALA A 348 -20.46 11.45 -16.62
C ALA A 348 -20.62 12.97 -16.81
N ASN A 349 -21.69 13.56 -16.28
CA ASN A 349 -21.90 15.00 -16.36
C ASN A 349 -20.85 15.76 -15.54
N GLY A 350 -20.61 15.33 -14.29
CA GLY A 350 -19.56 15.92 -13.45
C GLY A 350 -18.17 15.80 -14.07
N LEU A 351 -17.88 14.68 -14.72
CA LEU A 351 -16.62 14.47 -15.44
C LEU A 351 -16.44 15.47 -16.60
N ARG A 352 -17.49 15.69 -17.41
CA ARG A 352 -17.46 16.70 -18.49
C ARG A 352 -17.22 18.09 -17.93
N ASP A 353 -17.93 18.46 -16.87
CA ASP A 353 -17.82 19.77 -16.26
C ASP A 353 -16.44 19.97 -15.61
N GLY A 354 -15.90 18.92 -14.98
CA GLY A 354 -14.53 18.89 -14.47
C GLY A 354 -13.49 19.13 -15.57
N TYR A 355 -13.59 18.42 -16.70
CA TYR A 355 -12.69 18.63 -17.84
C TYR A 355 -12.83 20.00 -18.51
N SER A 356 -13.98 20.65 -18.38
CA SER A 356 -14.16 22.02 -18.89
C SER A 356 -13.36 23.06 -18.08
N VAL A 357 -13.01 22.75 -16.82
CA VAL A 357 -12.36 23.67 -15.87
C VAL A 357 -10.92 23.27 -15.57
N PHE A 358 -10.70 22.03 -15.10
CA PHE A 358 -9.44 21.65 -14.45
C PHE A 358 -8.20 21.59 -15.34
N PRO A 359 -8.24 21.15 -16.61
CA PRO A 359 -7.04 21.08 -17.43
C PRO A 359 -6.31 22.43 -17.53
N ARG A 360 -7.05 23.55 -17.67
CA ARG A 360 -6.42 24.88 -17.73
C ARG A 360 -5.83 25.27 -16.39
N LYS A 361 -6.63 25.21 -15.32
CA LYS A 361 -6.20 25.56 -13.97
C LYS A 361 -4.99 24.74 -13.50
N VAL A 362 -5.00 23.43 -13.71
CA VAL A 362 -3.89 22.54 -13.34
C VAL A 362 -2.65 22.85 -14.17
N ALA A 363 -2.78 23.08 -15.48
CA ALA A 363 -1.63 23.47 -16.30
C ALA A 363 -0.98 24.78 -15.83
N ASP A 364 -1.78 25.78 -15.46
CA ASP A 364 -1.31 27.08 -14.98
C ASP A 364 -0.59 26.92 -13.62
N VAL A 365 -1.21 26.25 -12.66
CA VAL A 365 -0.62 25.98 -11.33
C VAL A 365 0.69 25.19 -11.43
N LEU A 366 0.77 24.17 -12.29
CA LEU A 366 2.00 23.41 -12.51
C LEU A 366 3.09 24.26 -13.17
N THR A 367 2.71 25.12 -14.11
CA THR A 367 3.65 26.04 -14.78
C THR A 367 4.26 27.01 -13.78
N ASP A 368 3.44 27.60 -12.92
CA ASP A 368 3.88 28.56 -11.90
C ASP A 368 4.79 27.92 -10.84
N ALA A 369 4.55 26.65 -10.53
CA ALA A 369 5.30 25.90 -9.52
C ALA A 369 6.62 25.29 -10.03
N ARG A 370 6.91 25.38 -11.34
CA ARG A 370 8.08 24.73 -11.98
C ARG A 370 9.42 25.08 -11.35
N GLY A 371 9.59 26.32 -10.87
CA GLY A 371 10.83 26.79 -10.26
C GLY A 371 10.95 26.49 -8.76
N THR A 372 9.89 26.02 -8.12
CA THR A 372 9.80 25.89 -6.65
C THR A 372 9.50 24.47 -6.18
N LEU A 373 9.03 23.59 -7.08
CA LEU A 373 8.76 22.18 -6.77
C LEU A 373 10.05 21.36 -6.69
N ASP A 374 10.58 21.26 -5.47
CA ASP A 374 11.62 20.29 -5.09
C ASP A 374 11.00 19.12 -4.33
N VAL A 375 10.35 18.21 -5.06
CA VAL A 375 9.69 17.01 -4.54
C VAL A 375 9.81 15.86 -5.53
N SER A 376 9.65 14.62 -5.04
CA SER A 376 9.65 13.41 -5.86
C SER A 376 8.29 12.70 -5.81
N SER A 377 7.80 12.25 -6.96
CA SER A 377 6.61 11.40 -7.08
C SER A 377 7.00 9.92 -7.14
N ARG A 378 6.23 9.04 -6.50
CA ARG A 378 6.43 7.58 -6.57
C ARG A 378 6.20 7.09 -7.99
N THR A 379 7.16 6.34 -8.51
CA THR A 379 7.06 5.68 -9.81
C THR A 379 6.78 4.20 -9.63
N ILE A 380 5.58 3.79 -10.02
CA ILE A 380 5.22 2.37 -10.10
C ILE A 380 5.79 1.78 -11.40
N LEU A 381 6.85 0.98 -11.29
CA LEU A 381 7.41 0.21 -12.41
C LEU A 381 6.70 -1.14 -12.58
N ARG A 382 6.29 -1.74 -11.47
CA ARG A 382 5.56 -3.01 -11.40
C ARG A 382 4.54 -2.96 -10.28
N ALA A 383 3.46 -3.72 -10.43
CA ALA A 383 2.48 -3.89 -9.36
C ALA A 383 3.12 -4.57 -8.14
N THR A 384 2.81 -4.09 -6.93
CA THR A 384 3.24 -4.69 -5.65
C THR A 384 3.00 -6.20 -5.61
N LEU A 385 1.89 -6.68 -6.18
CA LEU A 385 1.56 -8.11 -6.22
C LEU A 385 2.68 -8.95 -6.84
N HIS A 386 3.32 -8.45 -7.90
CA HIS A 386 4.42 -9.14 -8.57
C HIS A 386 5.63 -9.29 -7.63
N TYR A 387 5.98 -8.25 -6.87
CA TYR A 387 7.03 -8.31 -5.86
C TYR A 387 6.70 -9.28 -4.72
N THR A 388 5.47 -9.22 -4.19
CA THR A 388 5.05 -10.11 -3.09
C THR A 388 4.99 -11.59 -3.52
N ASN A 389 4.66 -11.85 -4.78
CA ASN A 389 4.73 -13.20 -5.35
C ASN A 389 6.17 -13.67 -5.50
N THR A 390 7.08 -12.79 -5.94
CA THR A 390 8.52 -13.11 -5.98
C THR A 390 9.06 -13.42 -4.59
N LEU A 391 8.71 -12.65 -3.54
CA LEU A 391 9.09 -12.97 -2.16
C LEU A 391 8.66 -14.39 -1.76
N SER A 392 7.42 -14.77 -2.11
CA SER A 392 6.90 -16.10 -1.82
C SER A 392 7.68 -17.23 -2.54
N TRP A 393 8.27 -16.95 -3.70
CA TRP A 393 9.22 -17.86 -4.37
C TRP A 393 10.59 -17.91 -3.68
N LEU A 394 11.02 -16.83 -3.03
CA LEU A 394 12.28 -16.78 -2.28
C LEU A 394 12.21 -17.51 -0.93
N ASP A 395 11.00 -17.82 -0.47
CA ASP A 395 10.75 -18.54 0.79
C ASP A 395 10.58 -20.06 0.59
N GLN A 396 10.73 -20.53 -0.66
CA GLN A 396 10.64 -21.96 -0.97
C GLN A 396 11.89 -22.70 -0.50
N PRO A 397 11.79 -23.99 -0.13
CA PRO A 397 12.94 -24.76 0.36
C PRO A 397 14.16 -24.73 -0.56
N ASN A 398 13.95 -24.69 -1.89
CA ASN A 398 15.03 -24.64 -2.87
C ASN A 398 15.76 -23.29 -2.91
N SER A 399 15.06 -22.17 -2.71
CA SER A 399 15.64 -20.81 -2.67
C SER A 399 16.13 -20.42 -1.28
N ALA A 400 15.61 -21.06 -0.23
CA ALA A 400 15.85 -20.72 1.17
C ALA A 400 17.25 -21.07 1.70
N ARG A 401 18.04 -21.87 0.97
CA ARG A 401 19.33 -22.42 1.46
C ARG A 401 20.50 -21.45 1.35
N ASP A 402 20.57 -20.66 0.27
CA ASP A 402 21.70 -19.77 0.01
C ASP A 402 21.30 -18.54 -0.83
N GLU A 403 22.10 -17.47 -0.72
CA GLU A 403 21.84 -16.21 -1.42
C GLU A 403 21.95 -16.32 -2.94
N ALA A 404 22.88 -17.11 -3.47
CA ALA A 404 23.13 -17.18 -4.92
C ALA A 404 21.93 -17.79 -5.64
N THR A 405 21.35 -18.84 -5.06
CA THR A 405 20.13 -19.47 -5.55
C THR A 405 18.94 -18.51 -5.44
N ALA A 406 18.76 -17.85 -4.30
CA ALA A 406 17.69 -16.86 -4.10
C ALA A 406 17.77 -15.70 -5.11
N ARG A 407 18.98 -15.16 -5.34
CA ARG A 407 19.22 -14.10 -6.31
C ARG A 407 18.86 -14.52 -7.73
N THR A 408 19.25 -15.74 -8.13
CA THR A 408 18.93 -16.30 -9.44
C THR A 408 17.41 -16.39 -9.63
N ILE A 409 16.69 -16.93 -8.65
CA ILE A 409 15.23 -17.04 -8.68
C ILE A 409 14.57 -15.66 -8.70
N ALA A 410 15.06 -14.67 -7.93
CA ALA A 410 14.53 -13.31 -7.95
C ALA A 410 14.59 -12.70 -9.36
N VAL A 411 15.74 -12.80 -10.03
CA VAL A 411 15.94 -12.30 -11.40
C VAL A 411 15.00 -13.03 -12.38
N GLU A 412 14.95 -14.36 -12.32
CA GLU A 412 14.07 -15.14 -13.19
C GLU A 412 12.61 -14.74 -13.02
N ARG A 413 12.13 -14.60 -11.78
CA ARG A 413 10.74 -14.25 -11.49
C ARG A 413 10.39 -12.81 -11.86
N LEU A 414 11.30 -11.86 -11.66
CA LEU A 414 11.12 -10.48 -12.12
C LEU A 414 11.03 -10.38 -13.64
N ARG A 415 11.61 -11.31 -14.39
CA ARG A 415 11.55 -11.32 -15.87
C ARG A 415 10.31 -12.04 -16.42
N VAL A 416 9.54 -12.73 -15.59
CA VAL A 416 8.26 -13.35 -15.98
C VAL A 416 7.22 -12.26 -16.22
N ASP A 417 6.44 -12.38 -17.29
CA ASP A 417 5.33 -11.49 -17.66
C ASP A 417 5.70 -10.02 -17.91
N THR A 418 6.98 -9.74 -18.19
CA THR A 418 7.42 -8.39 -18.59
C THR A 418 7.56 -8.26 -20.09
N THR A 419 6.74 -7.41 -20.70
CA THR A 419 6.90 -7.05 -22.12
C THR A 419 8.06 -6.08 -22.37
N LYS A 420 8.56 -5.41 -21.31
CA LYS A 420 9.68 -4.48 -21.36
C LYS A 420 10.75 -4.90 -20.37
N ARG A 421 11.98 -5.13 -20.87
CA ARG A 421 13.15 -5.25 -20.00
C ARG A 421 13.48 -3.88 -19.41
N LEU A 422 13.62 -3.83 -18.10
CA LEU A 422 14.16 -2.67 -17.39
C LEU A 422 15.70 -2.65 -17.54
N PRO A 423 16.34 -1.49 -17.37
CA PRO A 423 17.80 -1.40 -17.29
C PRO A 423 18.38 -2.30 -16.19
N GLY A 424 19.63 -2.74 -16.37
CA GLY A 424 20.28 -3.67 -15.45
C GLY A 424 20.36 -3.14 -14.02
N ASP A 425 20.64 -1.86 -13.84
CA ASP A 425 20.76 -1.22 -12.53
C ASP A 425 19.42 -1.19 -11.77
N VAL A 426 18.32 -1.00 -12.51
CA VAL A 426 16.96 -1.08 -11.95
C VAL A 426 16.65 -2.50 -11.48
N GLU A 427 16.96 -3.52 -12.29
CA GLU A 427 16.75 -4.93 -11.90
C GLU A 427 17.62 -5.32 -10.69
N MET A 428 18.86 -4.85 -10.63
CA MET A 428 19.74 -5.10 -9.49
C MET A 428 19.21 -4.47 -8.20
N GLU A 429 18.66 -3.26 -8.27
CA GLU A 429 18.01 -2.62 -7.13
C GLU A 429 16.74 -3.38 -6.71
N GLU A 430 15.89 -3.80 -7.65
CA GLU A 430 14.71 -4.63 -7.36
C GLU A 430 15.10 -5.92 -6.60
N VAL A 431 16.08 -6.65 -7.11
CA VAL A 431 16.58 -7.88 -6.49
C VAL A 431 17.16 -7.60 -5.11
N GLY A 432 17.98 -6.55 -4.97
CA GLY A 432 18.56 -6.16 -3.68
C GLY A 432 17.51 -5.90 -2.61
N ARG A 433 16.45 -5.17 -2.92
CA ARG A 433 15.33 -4.92 -1.99
C ARG A 433 14.60 -6.20 -1.62
N LEU A 434 14.27 -7.05 -2.58
CA LEU A 434 13.54 -8.30 -2.33
C LEU A 434 14.32 -9.28 -1.45
N LEU A 435 15.64 -9.38 -1.65
CA LEU A 435 16.49 -10.21 -0.79
C LEU A 435 16.48 -9.70 0.67
N ALA A 436 16.28 -8.41 0.88
CA ALA A 436 16.11 -7.78 2.19
C ALA A 436 14.66 -7.80 2.75
N TYR A 437 13.71 -8.48 2.08
CA TYR A 437 12.27 -8.44 2.39
C TYR A 437 11.61 -7.05 2.23
N ASP A 438 12.25 -6.14 1.51
CA ASP A 438 11.66 -4.87 1.11
C ASP A 438 10.97 -5.00 -0.26
N ILE A 439 9.84 -4.31 -0.41
CA ILE A 439 9.23 -4.07 -1.70
C ILE A 439 9.99 -2.92 -2.39
N PRO A 440 10.46 -3.11 -3.64
CA PRO A 440 11.14 -2.05 -4.37
C PRO A 440 10.32 -0.77 -4.43
N TYR A 441 10.95 0.34 -4.02
CA TYR A 441 10.36 1.67 -4.03
C TYR A 441 11.18 2.56 -4.95
N PHE A 442 10.53 3.05 -6.01
CA PHE A 442 11.12 4.00 -6.94
C PHE A 442 10.37 5.32 -6.92
N CYS A 443 11.11 6.41 -7.14
CA CYS A 443 10.55 7.74 -7.28
C CYS A 443 11.31 8.53 -8.36
N SER A 444 10.72 9.65 -8.78
CA SER A 444 11.33 10.57 -9.72
C SER A 444 11.13 12.00 -9.21
N PRO A 445 12.21 12.78 -9.00
CA PRO A 445 12.10 14.21 -8.78
C PRO A 445 11.30 14.83 -9.92
N VAL A 446 10.32 15.67 -9.59
CA VAL A 446 9.32 16.08 -10.59
C VAL A 446 9.89 16.95 -11.72
N THR A 447 11.08 17.51 -11.50
CA THR A 447 11.83 18.40 -12.41
C THR A 447 13.01 17.73 -13.10
N THR A 448 13.32 16.46 -12.80
CA THR A 448 14.38 15.70 -13.47
C THR A 448 13.80 14.54 -14.28
N ARG A 449 14.68 13.85 -15.01
CA ARG A 449 14.34 12.67 -15.83
C ARG A 449 14.87 11.38 -15.23
N ASP A 450 15.38 11.47 -14.00
CA ASP A 450 16.10 10.39 -13.36
C ASP A 450 15.12 9.50 -12.60
N LEU A 451 15.45 8.22 -12.54
CA LEU A 451 14.79 7.26 -11.68
C LEU A 451 15.64 7.08 -10.42
N HIS A 452 15.03 7.30 -9.27
CA HIS A 452 15.64 7.13 -7.97
C HIS A 452 15.04 5.94 -7.25
N SER A 453 15.82 5.32 -6.37
CA SER A 453 15.31 4.54 -5.24
C SER A 453 15.70 5.23 -3.94
N ILE A 454 15.45 4.56 -2.82
CA ILE A 454 15.89 5.00 -1.49
C ILE A 454 17.42 5.13 -1.37
N THR A 455 18.20 4.47 -2.25
CA THR A 455 19.67 4.51 -2.21
C THR A 455 20.25 5.65 -3.06
N GLY A 456 19.42 6.38 -3.81
CA GLY A 456 19.83 7.48 -4.68
C GLY A 456 19.40 7.27 -6.13
N ILE A 457 20.16 7.83 -7.06
CA ILE A 457 19.90 7.69 -8.50
C ILE A 457 20.21 6.25 -8.91
N VAL A 458 19.21 5.57 -9.49
CA VAL A 458 19.34 4.20 -10.01
C VAL A 458 19.61 4.23 -11.51
N GLU A 459 18.87 5.06 -12.24
CA GLU A 459 19.08 5.22 -13.69
C GLU A 459 18.92 6.70 -14.09
N PRO A 460 19.99 7.35 -14.57
CA PRO A 460 19.93 8.72 -15.02
C PRO A 460 19.20 8.83 -16.37
N SER A 461 18.40 9.88 -16.57
CA SER A 461 17.62 10.08 -17.81
C SER A 461 16.76 8.88 -18.22
N PHE A 462 16.27 8.10 -17.25
CA PHE A 462 15.36 6.98 -17.46
C PHE A 462 14.08 7.42 -18.20
N PHE A 463 13.58 8.61 -17.89
CA PHE A 463 12.40 9.18 -18.55
C PHE A 463 12.78 10.06 -19.73
N VAL A 464 11.96 10.04 -20.79
CA VAL A 464 12.14 10.96 -21.92
C VAL A 464 11.89 12.42 -21.51
N ARG A 465 11.02 12.64 -20.51
CA ARG A 465 10.58 13.95 -20.01
C ARG A 465 10.43 13.94 -18.50
N THR A 466 10.44 15.12 -17.92
CA THR A 466 10.17 15.29 -16.49
C THR A 466 8.70 14.98 -16.19
N SER A 467 8.40 14.63 -14.94
CA SER A 467 7.04 14.43 -14.46
C SER A 467 6.17 15.68 -14.66
N LEU A 468 6.73 16.86 -14.36
CA LEU A 468 6.03 18.13 -14.49
C LEU A 468 5.66 18.44 -15.95
N GLU A 469 6.63 18.32 -16.88
CA GLU A 469 6.37 18.50 -18.32
C GLU A 469 5.31 17.53 -18.84
N ARG A 470 5.29 16.30 -18.32
CA ARG A 470 4.32 15.29 -18.68
C ARG A 470 2.90 15.70 -18.25
N SER A 471 2.72 16.12 -17.00
CA SER A 471 1.41 16.51 -16.47
C SER A 471 0.88 17.81 -17.11
N GLU A 472 1.75 18.79 -17.35
CA GLU A 472 1.38 20.00 -18.11
C GLU A 472 0.97 19.65 -19.54
N SER A 473 1.76 18.82 -20.23
CA SER A 473 1.46 18.41 -21.61
C SER A 473 0.18 17.59 -21.69
N ARG A 474 -0.12 16.77 -20.67
CA ARG A 474 -1.39 16.05 -20.54
C ARG A 474 -2.56 17.04 -20.50
N CYS A 475 -2.52 18.03 -19.62
CA CYS A 475 -3.58 19.03 -19.50
C CYS A 475 -3.80 19.83 -20.80
N ARG A 476 -2.72 20.22 -21.48
CA ARG A 476 -2.81 20.88 -22.79
C ARG A 476 -3.40 19.96 -23.86
N ALA A 477 -3.03 18.69 -23.86
CA ALA A 477 -3.56 17.72 -24.81
C ALA A 477 -5.05 17.41 -24.58
N ILE A 478 -5.49 17.33 -23.32
CA ILE A 478 -6.92 17.20 -22.96
C ILE A 478 -7.72 18.37 -23.52
N THR A 479 -7.19 19.59 -23.39
CA THR A 479 -7.85 20.80 -23.91
C THR A 479 -7.91 20.83 -25.45
N ALA A 480 -6.91 20.25 -26.12
CA ALA A 480 -6.79 20.28 -27.58
C ALA A 480 -7.59 19.18 -28.30
N ASP A 481 -7.78 18.02 -27.67
CA ASP A 481 -8.51 16.89 -28.25
C ASP A 481 -10.01 17.01 -28.00
N ARG A 482 -10.76 17.32 -29.08
CA ARG A 482 -12.21 17.53 -29.04
C ARG A 482 -13.00 16.28 -28.67
N ASP A 483 -12.44 15.09 -28.87
CA ASP A 483 -13.13 13.82 -28.64
C ASP A 483 -12.69 13.17 -27.32
N TYR A 484 -11.63 13.66 -26.67
CA TYR A 484 -11.07 13.05 -25.48
C TYR A 484 -12.10 12.94 -24.35
N ILE A 485 -12.81 14.04 -24.07
CA ILE A 485 -13.82 14.11 -23.00
C ILE A 485 -14.93 13.08 -23.23
N GLU A 486 -15.44 12.97 -24.45
CA GLU A 486 -16.50 12.01 -24.77
C GLU A 486 -16.00 10.55 -24.71
N LYS A 487 -14.76 10.29 -25.14
CA LYS A 487 -14.13 8.96 -24.99
C LYS A 487 -13.97 8.57 -23.52
N GLN A 488 -13.46 9.45 -22.66
CA GLN A 488 -13.31 9.15 -21.24
C GLN A 488 -14.67 9.00 -20.54
N THR A 489 -15.64 9.83 -20.92
CA THR A 489 -17.00 9.73 -20.39
C THR A 489 -17.68 8.43 -20.76
N TYR A 490 -17.50 7.96 -22.00
CA TYR A 490 -17.95 6.64 -22.43
C TYR A 490 -17.28 5.52 -21.62
N LEU A 491 -15.96 5.57 -21.45
CA LEU A 491 -15.21 4.56 -20.69
C LEU A 491 -15.67 4.45 -19.24
N VAL A 492 -15.85 5.59 -18.56
CA VAL A 492 -16.35 5.63 -17.17
C VAL A 492 -17.75 5.02 -17.07
N ARG A 493 -18.67 5.39 -17.96
CA ARG A 493 -20.02 4.83 -17.96
C ARG A 493 -20.01 3.33 -18.24
N ALA A 494 -19.27 2.90 -19.26
CA ALA A 494 -19.15 1.49 -19.62
C ALA A 494 -18.57 0.65 -18.48
N ALA A 495 -17.56 1.16 -17.77
CA ALA A 495 -16.95 0.48 -16.64
C ALA A 495 -17.92 0.35 -15.45
N LEU A 496 -18.67 1.41 -15.13
CA LEU A 496 -19.68 1.40 -14.07
C LEU A 496 -20.86 0.49 -14.40
N GLU A 497 -21.43 0.61 -15.60
CA GLU A 497 -22.57 -0.17 -16.05
C GLU A 497 -22.19 -1.66 -16.22
N GLY A 498 -21.00 -1.96 -16.74
CA GLY A 498 -20.47 -3.32 -16.85
C GLY A 498 -20.24 -4.00 -15.50
N SER A 499 -19.83 -3.25 -14.47
CA SER A 499 -19.68 -3.78 -13.09
C SER A 499 -21.01 -4.13 -12.42
N SER A 500 -22.14 -3.58 -12.90
CA SER A 500 -23.47 -3.89 -12.37
C SER A 500 -24.03 -5.22 -12.90
N ALA A 501 -23.66 -5.60 -14.12
CA ALA A 501 -24.10 -6.85 -14.75
C ALA A 501 -23.50 -8.11 -14.09
N THR A 502 -22.40 -7.96 -13.35
CA THR A 502 -21.81 -9.02 -12.52
C THR A 502 -22.34 -9.03 -11.08
N ASN A 503 -23.13 -8.02 -10.68
CA ASN A 503 -23.73 -7.88 -9.35
C ASN A 503 -25.21 -8.30 -9.28
N ARG A 504 -25.88 -8.52 -10.41
CA ARG A 504 -27.22 -9.12 -10.51
C ARG A 504 -27.11 -10.57 -10.90
#